data_AF-A0A9N9G7C4-F1
#
_entry.id   AF-A0A9N9G7C4-F1
#
_cell.length_a   1.000
_cell.length_b   1.000
_cell.length_c   1.000
_cell.angle_alpha   90.00
_cell.angle_beta   90.00
_cell.angle_gamma   90.00
#
_symmetry.space_group_name_H-M   'P 1'
#
loop_
_entity.id
_entity.type
_entity.pdbx_description
1 polymer ?
#
loop_
_entity_poly.entity_id
_entity_poly.type
_entity_poly.pdbx_seq_one_letter_code
_entity_poly.pdbx_strand_id
1 'polypeptide(L)'
;MLTTTGLSLATRKNIRDEFQNKIPELQKTLNKLTGSDYEFHVDFATLHDESARANSAQAQWYKSSMGQIAYQYFESLVGNIKRVAENDDLVRSDFIKVTSKREIHLVNDSEISGDNDLEIVDGVIYIKVRPGHLGYNASVGYYILNYVKADDEVLPLRTKINIRDGWELKVPGVKKTLKKVLGEDYDFVVNFDEIYTQAIKERPDYLDWFSSSLGDIVYGYFDSLKGYIERYAEKDELVRNELLKLTTTRKIHLVYDSDLETNELLEVKDDAFWIKTRPKDFGSSTSIGYYLVDRVKDPDSALPLRTKVDVRDEWELKVPALKKRLKSSLGEDYGFEVDLDEIYSQIIKANKSQHDWYTRSLGSITCSYFDSLVSNIEKTASDDLARNEFLEATSSRTFHLVLDTEVASYNDVEIENGDLYIKVEPKNFGYNVYVGSEISKKIKAPGSAFPLETKLNVRNEWELKIPALKKKLKEAVGEDYEFVVNFEELLNVGIAKNDSDASWLKRSLGEIVYQYYGALIENVVKVAKDDDLVREGFLEVTGEKKIHLVYDSDCENNCDLQVVNDAIYIKVKPGSLGRDSYYVGHNIVDIL
;
A
#
# COMPACT_ATOMS: atom_id res chain seq x y z
N MET A 1 27.57 5.43 -64.74
CA MET A 1 28.65 5.78 -65.68
C MET A 1 29.88 4.90 -65.39
N LEU A 2 30.50 4.30 -66.42
CA LEU A 2 31.68 3.43 -66.27
C LEU A 2 32.87 4.05 -67.01
N THR A 3 33.89 4.49 -66.28
CA THR A 3 35.12 5.08 -66.84
C THR A 3 36.26 4.09 -66.74
N THR A 4 36.88 3.75 -67.87
CA THR A 4 38.01 2.80 -67.94
C THR A 4 39.23 3.37 -68.65
N THR A 5 39.18 4.65 -69.01
CA THR A 5 40.26 5.39 -69.68
C THR A 5 41.48 5.45 -68.77
N GLY A 6 42.65 5.11 -69.29
CA GLY A 6 43.90 5.04 -68.50
C GLY A 6 44.23 3.65 -67.92
N LEU A 7 43.27 2.70 -67.94
CA LEU A 7 43.50 1.35 -67.43
C LEU A 7 44.17 0.42 -68.44
N SER A 8 44.94 -0.55 -67.94
CA SER A 8 45.62 -1.56 -68.77
C SER A 8 44.62 -2.42 -69.55
N LEU A 9 45.06 -3.02 -70.68
CA LEU A 9 44.19 -3.92 -71.46
C LEU A 9 43.71 -5.12 -70.63
N ALA A 10 44.56 -5.68 -69.79
CA ALA A 10 44.20 -6.79 -68.90
C ALA A 10 43.10 -6.39 -67.91
N THR A 11 43.22 -5.19 -67.31
CA THR A 11 42.22 -4.63 -66.39
C THR A 11 40.89 -4.38 -67.10
N ARG A 12 40.92 -3.75 -68.29
CA ARG A 12 39.71 -3.50 -69.10
C ARG A 12 39.02 -4.80 -69.51
N LYS A 13 39.80 -5.84 -69.86
CA LYS A 13 39.26 -7.17 -70.15
C LYS A 13 38.57 -7.78 -68.92
N ASN A 14 39.21 -7.73 -67.75
CA ASN A 14 38.60 -8.23 -66.52
C ASN A 14 37.32 -7.47 -66.14
N ILE A 15 37.30 -6.13 -66.29
CA ILE A 15 36.08 -5.32 -66.10
C ILE A 15 34.97 -5.76 -67.05
N ARG A 16 35.26 -5.97 -68.34
CA ARG A 16 34.26 -6.46 -69.29
C ARG A 16 33.72 -7.84 -68.87
N ASP A 17 34.63 -8.78 -68.63
CA ASP A 17 34.28 -10.19 -68.44
C ASP A 17 33.59 -10.46 -67.09
N GLU A 18 34.08 -9.85 -66.01
CA GLU A 18 33.63 -10.12 -64.64
C GLU A 18 32.62 -9.11 -64.09
N PHE A 19 32.54 -7.91 -64.66
CA PHE A 19 31.60 -6.88 -64.21
C PHE A 19 30.51 -6.65 -65.26
N GLN A 20 30.86 -6.13 -66.43
CA GLN A 20 29.87 -5.68 -67.43
C GLN A 20 28.95 -6.81 -67.89
N ASN A 21 29.48 -8.01 -68.09
CA ASN A 21 28.68 -9.16 -68.52
C ASN A 21 27.78 -9.73 -67.41
N LYS A 22 28.10 -9.51 -66.12
CA LYS A 22 27.38 -10.11 -64.98
C LYS A 22 26.39 -9.16 -64.30
N ILE A 23 26.63 -7.84 -64.34
CA ILE A 23 25.72 -6.83 -63.78
C ILE A 23 24.25 -6.98 -64.19
N PRO A 24 23.90 -7.37 -65.44
CA PRO A 24 22.49 -7.58 -65.82
C PRO A 24 21.73 -8.57 -64.91
N GLU A 25 22.41 -9.56 -64.31
CA GLU A 25 21.78 -10.49 -63.37
C GLU A 25 21.39 -9.82 -62.05
N LEU A 26 22.24 -8.92 -61.55
CA LEU A 26 21.96 -8.10 -60.37
C LEU A 26 20.84 -7.08 -60.63
N GLN A 27 20.86 -6.44 -61.81
CA GLN A 27 19.77 -5.54 -62.25
C GLN A 27 18.43 -6.27 -62.30
N LYS A 28 18.38 -7.46 -62.90
CA LYS A 28 17.18 -8.29 -62.96
C LYS A 28 16.68 -8.66 -61.56
N THR A 29 17.60 -8.94 -60.63
CA THR A 29 17.26 -9.25 -59.24
C THR A 29 16.60 -8.06 -58.54
N LEU A 30 17.20 -6.87 -58.63
CA LEU A 30 16.62 -5.65 -58.08
C LEU A 30 15.31 -5.26 -58.76
N ASN A 31 15.20 -5.39 -60.09
CA ASN A 31 13.96 -5.12 -60.82
C ASN A 31 12.82 -6.04 -60.37
N LYS A 32 13.09 -7.34 -60.19
CA LYS A 32 12.10 -8.29 -59.65
C LYS A 32 11.61 -7.88 -58.26
N LEU A 33 12.51 -7.36 -57.42
CA LEU A 33 12.18 -6.95 -56.05
C LEU A 33 11.47 -5.61 -55.99
N THR A 34 11.92 -4.62 -56.76
CA THR A 34 11.52 -3.22 -56.62
C THR A 34 10.56 -2.73 -57.71
N GLY A 35 10.38 -3.52 -58.77
CA GLY A 35 9.66 -3.12 -59.98
C GLY A 35 10.39 -2.07 -60.81
N SER A 36 11.70 -1.87 -60.61
CA SER A 36 12.46 -0.81 -61.26
C SER A 36 13.91 -1.21 -61.53
N ASP A 37 14.46 -0.72 -62.64
CA ASP A 37 15.87 -0.95 -62.97
C ASP A 37 16.77 -0.02 -62.14
N TYR A 38 17.88 -0.58 -61.65
CA TYR A 38 18.93 0.15 -60.94
C TYR A 38 20.17 0.28 -61.82
N GLU A 39 20.82 1.43 -61.71
CA GLU A 39 22.09 1.72 -62.36
C GLU A 39 23.26 1.49 -61.40
N PHE A 40 24.32 0.86 -61.92
CA PHE A 40 25.53 0.54 -61.17
C PHE A 40 26.69 1.43 -61.67
N HIS A 41 27.26 2.23 -60.77
CA HIS A 41 28.24 3.27 -61.08
C HIS A 41 29.57 2.95 -60.43
N VAL A 42 30.63 2.93 -61.25
CA VAL A 42 32.01 2.74 -60.80
C VAL A 42 32.93 3.57 -61.69
N ASP A 43 33.68 4.48 -61.08
CA ASP A 43 34.83 5.09 -61.74
C ASP A 43 36.05 4.17 -61.55
N PHE A 44 36.20 3.20 -62.44
CA PHE A 44 37.25 2.19 -62.30
C PHE A 44 38.66 2.79 -62.39
N ALA A 45 38.85 3.90 -63.09
CA ALA A 45 40.15 4.57 -63.20
C ALA A 45 40.55 5.16 -61.85
N THR A 46 39.66 5.97 -61.26
CA THR A 46 39.88 6.60 -59.95
C THR A 46 39.99 5.53 -58.84
N LEU A 47 39.06 4.58 -58.81
CA LEU A 47 39.02 3.50 -57.82
C LEU A 47 40.32 2.66 -57.84
N HIS A 48 40.83 2.34 -59.03
CA HIS A 48 42.08 1.61 -59.21
C HIS A 48 43.29 2.43 -58.73
N ASP A 49 43.43 3.66 -59.20
CA ASP A 49 44.63 4.47 -58.98
C ASP A 49 44.81 4.84 -57.50
N GLU A 50 43.73 5.21 -56.84
CA GLU A 50 43.74 5.51 -55.41
C GLU A 50 44.00 4.26 -54.55
N SER A 51 43.37 3.13 -54.89
CA SER A 51 43.58 1.87 -54.15
C SER A 51 45.01 1.35 -54.32
N ALA A 52 45.55 1.39 -55.54
CA ALA A 52 46.91 0.97 -55.83
C ALA A 52 47.95 1.91 -55.20
N ARG A 53 47.66 3.22 -55.10
CA ARG A 53 48.51 4.19 -54.40
C ARG A 53 48.53 3.94 -52.89
N ALA A 54 47.38 3.67 -52.31
CA ALA A 54 47.25 3.41 -50.87
C ALA A 54 47.81 2.03 -50.46
N ASN A 55 47.77 1.04 -51.36
CA ASN A 55 48.32 -0.30 -51.11
C ASN A 55 49.08 -0.84 -52.33
N SER A 56 50.33 -0.41 -52.48
CA SER A 56 51.17 -0.76 -53.63
C SER A 56 51.49 -2.25 -53.72
N ALA A 57 51.40 -2.99 -52.61
CA ALA A 57 51.60 -4.44 -52.60
C ALA A 57 50.51 -5.19 -53.37
N GLN A 58 49.29 -4.64 -53.42
CA GLN A 58 48.15 -5.21 -54.14
C GLN A 58 47.98 -4.66 -55.57
N ALA A 59 48.80 -3.70 -55.99
CA ALA A 59 48.66 -3.04 -57.30
C ALA A 59 48.64 -4.03 -58.49
N GLN A 60 49.37 -5.14 -58.39
CA GLN A 60 49.36 -6.17 -59.44
C GLN A 60 48.07 -6.98 -59.45
N TRP A 61 47.49 -7.28 -58.29
CA TRP A 61 46.21 -7.96 -58.17
C TRP A 61 45.06 -7.09 -58.71
N TYR A 62 45.06 -5.81 -58.37
CA TYR A 62 44.10 -4.84 -58.90
C TYR A 62 44.11 -4.83 -60.44
N LYS A 63 45.29 -4.82 -61.08
CA LYS A 63 45.39 -4.86 -62.55
C LYS A 63 44.68 -6.06 -63.19
N SER A 64 44.57 -7.20 -62.52
CA SER A 64 43.93 -8.41 -63.06
C SER A 64 42.52 -8.69 -62.53
N SER A 65 42.05 -7.98 -61.49
CA SER A 65 40.85 -8.36 -60.74
C SER A 65 39.86 -7.22 -60.44
N MET A 66 40.06 -5.99 -60.93
CA MET A 66 39.16 -4.85 -60.67
C MET A 66 37.68 -5.14 -60.92
N GLY A 67 37.35 -5.78 -62.05
CA GLY A 67 35.96 -6.11 -62.42
C GLY A 67 35.33 -7.10 -61.44
N GLN A 68 36.07 -8.15 -61.12
CA GLN A 68 35.63 -9.17 -60.16
C GLN A 68 35.41 -8.57 -58.77
N ILE A 69 36.34 -7.74 -58.29
CA ILE A 69 36.25 -7.12 -56.96
C ILE A 69 35.01 -6.22 -56.90
N ALA A 70 34.81 -5.33 -57.88
CA ALA A 70 33.65 -4.45 -57.90
C ALA A 70 32.33 -5.24 -57.96
N TYR A 71 32.28 -6.30 -58.78
CA TYR A 71 31.10 -7.17 -58.87
C TYR A 71 30.76 -7.81 -57.52
N GLN A 72 31.76 -8.28 -56.75
CA GLN A 72 31.54 -8.89 -55.44
C GLN A 72 30.85 -7.95 -54.44
N TYR A 73 31.23 -6.66 -54.42
CA TYR A 73 30.57 -5.67 -53.57
C TYR A 73 29.09 -5.51 -53.93
N PHE A 74 28.77 -5.35 -55.22
CA PHE A 74 27.38 -5.21 -55.64
C PHE A 74 26.58 -6.50 -55.46
N GLU A 75 27.17 -7.66 -55.74
CA GLU A 75 26.54 -8.96 -55.52
C GLU A 75 26.18 -9.15 -54.05
N SER A 76 27.09 -8.80 -53.14
CA SER A 76 26.83 -8.87 -51.70
C SER A 76 25.71 -7.93 -51.27
N LEU A 77 25.73 -6.67 -51.70
CA LEU A 77 24.69 -5.69 -51.40
C LEU A 77 23.32 -6.16 -51.91
N VAL A 78 23.23 -6.56 -53.19
CA VAL A 78 21.98 -7.02 -53.81
C VAL A 78 21.47 -8.30 -53.15
N GLY A 79 22.36 -9.22 -52.80
CA GLY A 79 22.02 -10.42 -52.04
C GLY A 79 21.40 -10.10 -50.67
N ASN A 80 21.97 -9.12 -49.95
CA ASN A 80 21.43 -8.67 -48.67
C ASN A 80 20.10 -7.91 -48.81
N ILE A 81 19.94 -7.03 -49.81
CA ILE A 81 18.67 -6.36 -50.12
C ILE A 81 17.59 -7.41 -50.41
N LYS A 82 17.90 -8.39 -51.27
CA LYS A 82 16.97 -9.49 -51.57
C LYS A 82 16.57 -10.23 -50.30
N ARG A 83 17.54 -10.61 -49.48
CA ARG A 83 17.31 -11.35 -48.24
C ARG A 83 16.30 -10.65 -47.32
N VAL A 84 16.37 -9.32 -47.21
CA VAL A 84 15.50 -8.56 -46.30
C VAL A 84 14.19 -8.11 -46.96
N ALA A 85 14.15 -7.89 -48.28
CA ALA A 85 13.00 -7.30 -48.97
C ALA A 85 12.10 -8.32 -49.70
N GLU A 86 12.58 -9.52 -50.04
CA GLU A 86 11.85 -10.45 -50.93
C GLU A 86 10.49 -10.88 -50.36
N ASN A 87 10.37 -10.96 -49.03
CA ASN A 87 9.15 -11.42 -48.34
C ASN A 87 8.61 -10.41 -47.33
N ASP A 88 9.02 -9.14 -47.41
CA ASP A 88 8.59 -8.10 -46.48
C ASP A 88 8.20 -6.83 -47.23
N ASP A 89 6.89 -6.58 -47.33
CA ASP A 89 6.33 -5.47 -48.10
C ASP A 89 6.71 -4.10 -47.52
N LEU A 90 6.86 -3.99 -46.19
CA LEU A 90 7.31 -2.76 -45.54
C LEU A 90 8.76 -2.49 -45.92
N VAL A 91 9.63 -3.49 -45.80
CA VAL A 91 11.05 -3.35 -46.19
C VAL A 91 11.16 -2.94 -47.65
N ARG A 92 10.44 -3.62 -48.54
CA ARG A 92 10.46 -3.35 -49.98
C ARG A 92 9.98 -1.93 -50.29
N SER A 93 8.85 -1.51 -49.75
CA SER A 93 8.27 -0.20 -50.03
C SER A 93 9.13 0.96 -49.51
N ASP A 94 9.63 0.85 -48.28
CA ASP A 94 10.54 1.86 -47.71
C ASP A 94 11.89 1.88 -48.44
N PHE A 95 12.43 0.72 -48.81
CA PHE A 95 13.65 0.66 -49.62
C PHE A 95 13.46 1.41 -50.95
N ILE A 96 12.36 1.17 -51.68
CA ILE A 96 12.05 1.87 -52.93
C ILE A 96 11.92 3.39 -52.70
N LYS A 97 11.28 3.80 -51.60
CA LYS A 97 11.12 5.22 -51.24
C LYS A 97 12.47 5.90 -51.05
N VAL A 98 13.37 5.32 -50.24
CA VAL A 98 14.65 5.95 -49.90
C VAL A 98 15.70 5.85 -51.00
N THR A 99 15.53 4.96 -51.98
CA THR A 99 16.45 4.78 -53.10
C THR A 99 15.85 5.32 -54.41
N SER A 100 15.21 6.48 -54.31
CA SER A 100 14.40 7.06 -55.40
C SER A 100 15.16 7.33 -56.69
N LYS A 101 16.50 7.52 -56.64
CA LYS A 101 17.35 7.68 -57.83
C LYS A 101 17.69 6.35 -58.50
N ARG A 102 17.59 5.24 -57.76
CA ARG A 102 17.87 3.88 -58.24
C ARG A 102 19.30 3.74 -58.74
N GLU A 103 20.23 4.44 -58.12
CA GLU A 103 21.65 4.38 -58.43
C GLU A 103 22.42 3.75 -57.27
N ILE A 104 23.39 2.90 -57.60
CA ILE A 104 24.33 2.32 -56.64
C ILE A 104 25.76 2.61 -57.09
N HIS A 105 26.50 3.31 -56.25
CA HIS A 105 27.85 3.80 -56.54
C HIS A 105 28.86 3.04 -55.69
N LEU A 106 29.97 2.60 -56.30
CA LEU A 106 31.14 2.08 -55.58
C LEU A 106 32.26 3.11 -55.65
N VAL A 107 32.63 3.66 -54.50
CA VAL A 107 33.58 4.78 -54.39
C VAL A 107 34.63 4.52 -53.30
N ASN A 108 35.78 5.17 -53.45
CA ASN A 108 36.72 5.26 -52.34
C ASN A 108 36.31 6.39 -51.40
N ASP A 109 36.48 6.17 -50.09
CA ASP A 109 36.29 7.18 -49.07
C ASP A 109 37.40 7.03 -48.01
N SER A 110 38.24 8.06 -47.86
CA SER A 110 39.32 8.06 -46.88
C SER A 110 38.86 8.33 -45.45
N GLU A 111 37.62 8.79 -45.27
CA GLU A 111 37.07 9.19 -43.97
C GLU A 111 36.48 8.01 -43.19
N ILE A 112 36.18 6.89 -43.87
CA ILE A 112 35.67 5.70 -43.19
C ILE A 112 36.77 5.00 -42.37
N SER A 113 36.39 4.49 -41.19
CA SER A 113 37.33 3.86 -40.25
C SER A 113 37.54 2.36 -40.49
N GLY A 114 36.58 1.68 -41.12
CA GLY A 114 36.61 0.26 -41.48
C GLY A 114 37.13 -0.04 -42.90
N ASP A 115 36.94 -1.28 -43.37
CA ASP A 115 37.29 -1.69 -44.75
C ASP A 115 36.33 -1.10 -45.78
N ASN A 116 35.06 -1.06 -45.42
CA ASN A 116 33.96 -0.54 -46.21
C ASN A 116 32.84 -0.02 -45.29
N ASP A 117 31.97 0.81 -45.87
CA ASP A 117 30.76 1.31 -45.25
C ASP A 117 29.67 1.45 -46.31
N LEU A 118 28.42 1.62 -45.87
CA LEU A 118 27.29 1.87 -46.73
C LEU A 118 26.60 3.18 -46.32
N GLU A 119 26.22 3.98 -47.30
CA GLU A 119 25.45 5.20 -47.06
C GLU A 119 24.33 5.32 -48.10
N ILE A 120 23.22 5.94 -47.72
CA ILE A 120 22.16 6.34 -48.65
C ILE A 120 22.01 7.85 -48.54
N VAL A 121 22.28 8.58 -49.63
CA VAL A 121 22.23 10.04 -49.68
C VAL A 121 21.49 10.46 -50.93
N ASP A 122 20.51 11.35 -50.80
CA ASP A 122 19.73 11.93 -51.92
C ASP A 122 19.13 10.88 -52.87
N GLY A 123 18.73 9.71 -52.34
CA GLY A 123 18.16 8.62 -53.12
C GLY A 123 19.16 7.67 -53.79
N VAL A 124 20.46 7.86 -53.56
CA VAL A 124 21.57 7.06 -54.13
C VAL A 124 22.21 6.21 -53.04
N ILE A 125 22.51 4.94 -53.33
CA ILE A 125 23.27 4.06 -52.44
C ILE A 125 24.76 4.19 -52.75
N TYR A 126 25.58 4.50 -51.75
CA TYR A 126 27.03 4.51 -51.86
C TYR A 126 27.62 3.33 -51.08
N ILE A 127 28.33 2.46 -51.79
CA ILE A 127 29.28 1.51 -51.21
C ILE A 127 30.61 2.25 -51.13
N LYS A 128 31.02 2.60 -49.92
CA LYS A 128 32.26 3.31 -49.64
C LYS A 128 33.33 2.32 -49.24
N VAL A 129 34.52 2.44 -49.81
CA VAL A 129 35.65 1.55 -49.53
C VAL A 129 36.85 2.38 -49.14
N ARG A 130 37.59 1.92 -48.13
CA ARG A 130 38.78 2.65 -47.70
C ARG A 130 39.88 2.48 -48.75
N PRO A 131 40.59 3.57 -49.16
CA PRO A 131 41.72 3.44 -50.06
C PRO A 131 42.73 2.38 -49.55
N GLY A 132 43.07 1.42 -50.41
CA GLY A 132 44.00 0.32 -50.10
C GLY A 132 43.34 -0.92 -49.48
N HIS A 133 42.05 -0.84 -49.16
CA HIS A 133 41.23 -1.96 -48.65
C HIS A 133 40.24 -2.46 -49.71
N LEU A 134 40.38 -2.04 -50.97
CA LEU A 134 39.57 -2.55 -52.06
C LEU A 134 39.72 -4.07 -52.20
N GLY A 135 38.61 -4.79 -52.14
CA GLY A 135 38.54 -6.25 -52.19
C GLY A 135 38.74 -6.93 -50.84
N TYR A 136 38.99 -6.17 -49.77
CA TYR A 136 38.96 -6.67 -48.41
C TYR A 136 37.51 -6.65 -47.91
N ASN A 137 37.07 -7.79 -47.37
CA ASN A 137 35.73 -7.95 -46.78
C ASN A 137 34.60 -7.39 -47.67
N ALA A 138 34.52 -7.83 -48.94
CA ALA A 138 33.51 -7.38 -49.89
C ALA A 138 32.05 -7.77 -49.53
N SER A 139 31.81 -8.23 -48.29
CA SER A 139 30.50 -8.51 -47.73
C SER A 139 29.84 -7.24 -47.22
N VAL A 140 29.10 -6.53 -48.07
CA VAL A 140 28.43 -5.27 -47.76
C VAL A 140 26.91 -5.40 -47.65
N GLY A 141 26.28 -4.42 -46.99
CA GLY A 141 24.81 -4.34 -46.90
C GLY A 141 24.18 -5.27 -45.88
N TYR A 142 24.96 -5.98 -45.04
CA TYR A 142 24.40 -6.82 -43.97
C TYR A 142 23.47 -6.04 -43.03
N TYR A 143 23.83 -4.78 -42.75
CA TYR A 143 23.08 -3.81 -41.94
C TYR A 143 22.28 -2.80 -42.77
N ILE A 144 21.93 -3.10 -44.03
CA ILE A 144 21.20 -2.18 -44.94
C ILE A 144 19.98 -1.52 -44.28
N LEU A 145 19.24 -2.25 -43.44
CA LEU A 145 18.04 -1.75 -42.76
C LEU A 145 18.31 -0.61 -41.76
N ASN A 146 19.56 -0.44 -41.30
CA ASN A 146 19.96 0.70 -40.46
C ASN A 146 20.05 2.00 -41.28
N TYR A 147 20.32 1.88 -42.59
CA TYR A 147 20.56 3.02 -43.48
C TYR A 147 19.33 3.37 -44.32
N VAL A 148 18.32 2.49 -44.37
CA VAL A 148 17.05 2.76 -45.03
C VAL A 148 16.18 3.62 -44.12
N LYS A 149 16.30 4.93 -44.30
CA LYS A 149 15.54 5.95 -43.58
C LYS A 149 15.34 7.14 -44.52
N ALA A 150 14.11 7.63 -44.69
CA ALA A 150 13.89 8.83 -45.48
C ALA A 150 14.33 10.09 -44.69
N ASP A 151 14.77 11.13 -45.39
CA ASP A 151 15.28 12.37 -44.75
C ASP A 151 14.24 13.07 -43.87
N ASP A 152 12.95 12.87 -44.16
CA ASP A 152 11.81 13.43 -43.43
C ASP A 152 11.33 12.56 -42.25
N GLU A 153 11.92 11.37 -42.06
CA GLU A 153 11.51 10.42 -41.04
C GLU A 153 12.46 10.42 -39.85
N VAL A 154 11.95 10.06 -38.67
CA VAL A 154 12.76 9.92 -37.45
C VAL A 154 13.30 8.50 -37.32
N LEU A 155 12.45 7.50 -37.56
CA LEU A 155 12.73 6.09 -37.31
C LEU A 155 13.39 5.41 -38.52
N PRO A 156 14.55 4.76 -38.35
CA PRO A 156 15.10 3.86 -39.37
C PRO A 156 14.14 2.70 -39.65
N LEU A 157 14.23 2.12 -40.85
CA LEU A 157 13.38 0.99 -41.25
C LEU A 157 13.54 -0.21 -40.30
N ARG A 158 14.76 -0.53 -39.83
CA ARG A 158 14.96 -1.59 -38.82
C ARG A 158 14.09 -1.37 -37.58
N THR A 159 13.95 -0.12 -37.15
CA THR A 159 13.12 0.26 -36.00
C THR A 159 11.64 0.12 -36.31
N LYS A 160 11.19 0.58 -37.49
CA LYS A 160 9.80 0.40 -37.93
C LYS A 160 9.40 -1.07 -38.00
N ILE A 161 10.27 -1.94 -38.52
CA ILE A 161 10.05 -3.39 -38.54
C ILE A 161 9.88 -3.92 -37.12
N ASN A 162 10.75 -3.52 -36.19
CA ASN A 162 10.63 -3.97 -34.81
C ASN A 162 9.38 -3.39 -34.12
N ILE A 163 8.92 -2.18 -34.45
CA ILE A 163 7.63 -1.67 -33.98
C ILE A 163 6.48 -2.53 -34.53
N ARG A 164 6.46 -2.83 -35.82
CA ARG A 164 5.45 -3.71 -36.41
C ARG A 164 5.42 -5.08 -35.72
N ASP A 165 6.57 -5.73 -35.65
CA ASP A 165 6.66 -7.13 -35.20
C ASP A 165 6.61 -7.26 -33.67
N GLY A 166 7.28 -6.36 -32.97
CA GLY A 166 7.41 -6.34 -31.51
C GLY A 166 6.23 -5.69 -30.81
N TRP A 167 5.53 -4.75 -31.45
CA TRP A 167 4.40 -4.04 -30.87
C TRP A 167 3.09 -4.28 -31.62
N GLU A 168 2.97 -3.87 -32.89
CA GLU A 168 1.68 -3.83 -33.60
C GLU A 168 1.02 -5.22 -33.73
N LEU A 169 1.82 -6.26 -34.01
CA LEU A 169 1.33 -7.64 -34.11
C LEU A 169 1.00 -8.26 -32.75
N LYS A 170 1.61 -7.78 -31.65
CA LYS A 170 1.46 -8.36 -30.31
C LYS A 170 0.42 -7.64 -29.45
N VAL A 171 0.24 -6.33 -29.64
CA VAL A 171 -0.68 -5.50 -28.85
C VAL A 171 -2.15 -5.97 -28.86
N PRO A 172 -2.70 -6.61 -29.92
CA PRO A 172 -4.05 -7.16 -29.88
C PRO A 172 -4.24 -8.23 -28.78
N GLY A 173 -3.19 -8.98 -28.44
CA GLY A 173 -3.21 -9.94 -27.33
C GLY A 173 -3.41 -9.26 -25.98
N VAL A 174 -2.72 -8.14 -25.76
CA VAL A 174 -2.86 -7.31 -24.56
C VAL A 174 -4.27 -6.73 -24.47
N LYS A 175 -4.79 -6.14 -25.57
CA LYS A 175 -6.17 -5.62 -25.64
C LYS A 175 -7.20 -6.70 -25.27
N LYS A 176 -7.04 -7.90 -25.83
CA LYS A 176 -7.95 -9.02 -25.59
C LYS A 176 -7.97 -9.43 -24.10
N THR A 177 -6.82 -9.50 -23.44
CA THR A 177 -6.76 -9.82 -22.01
C THR A 177 -7.40 -8.71 -21.17
N LEU A 178 -7.10 -7.44 -21.44
CA LEU A 178 -7.72 -6.32 -20.72
C LEU A 178 -9.24 -6.31 -20.88
N LYS A 179 -9.75 -6.52 -22.10
CA LYS A 179 -11.19 -6.64 -22.35
C LYS A 179 -11.82 -7.81 -21.59
N LYS A 180 -11.15 -8.96 -21.52
CA LYS A 180 -11.63 -10.12 -20.75
C LYS A 180 -11.70 -9.79 -19.25
N VAL A 181 -10.67 -9.16 -18.69
CA VAL A 181 -10.53 -8.93 -17.24
C VAL A 181 -11.37 -7.74 -16.76
N LEU A 182 -11.33 -6.63 -17.49
CA LEU A 182 -11.97 -5.37 -17.12
C LEU A 182 -13.33 -5.18 -17.81
N GLY A 183 -13.66 -5.97 -18.83
CA GLY A 183 -14.92 -5.85 -19.58
C GLY A 183 -14.93 -4.74 -20.64
N GLU A 184 -13.84 -3.97 -20.77
CA GLU A 184 -13.76 -2.77 -21.59
C GLU A 184 -12.56 -2.81 -22.53
N ASP A 185 -12.71 -2.21 -23.72
CA ASP A 185 -11.59 -2.04 -24.65
C ASP A 185 -10.68 -0.88 -24.19
N TYR A 186 -9.37 -1.10 -24.25
CA TYR A 186 -8.36 -0.09 -23.95
C TYR A 186 -7.56 0.30 -25.17
N ASP A 187 -7.23 1.58 -25.24
CA ASP A 187 -6.33 2.14 -26.23
C ASP A 187 -4.96 2.48 -25.63
N PHE A 188 -3.93 2.27 -26.45
CA PHE A 188 -2.55 2.48 -26.08
C PHE A 188 -2.01 3.69 -26.82
N VAL A 189 -1.50 4.65 -26.07
CA VAL A 189 -0.99 5.91 -26.60
C VAL A 189 0.52 5.94 -26.44
N VAL A 190 1.23 5.83 -27.57
CA VAL A 190 2.69 5.77 -27.65
C VAL A 190 3.16 6.67 -28.77
N ASN A 191 4.13 7.55 -28.48
CA ASN A 191 4.82 8.36 -29.50
C ASN A 191 6.20 7.76 -29.78
N PHE A 192 6.29 6.84 -30.75
CA PHE A 192 7.53 6.13 -31.05
C PHE A 192 8.67 7.04 -31.52
N ASP A 193 8.37 8.10 -32.28
CA ASP A 193 9.37 9.05 -32.79
C ASP A 193 10.04 9.81 -31.64
N GLU A 194 9.24 10.32 -30.72
CA GLU A 194 9.73 11.01 -29.51
C GLU A 194 10.52 10.05 -28.62
N ILE A 195 9.96 8.86 -28.36
CA ILE A 195 10.61 7.85 -27.53
C ILE A 195 11.98 7.48 -28.11
N TYR A 196 12.04 7.16 -29.40
CA TYR A 196 13.28 6.80 -30.06
C TYR A 196 14.30 7.94 -30.04
N THR A 197 13.89 9.16 -30.42
CA THR A 197 14.77 10.33 -30.50
C THR A 197 15.41 10.62 -29.15
N GLN A 198 14.63 10.59 -28.07
CA GLN A 198 15.14 10.91 -26.76
C GLN A 198 15.97 9.76 -26.18
N ALA A 199 15.60 8.49 -26.43
CA ALA A 199 16.40 7.33 -26.02
C ALA A 199 17.82 7.37 -26.61
N ILE A 200 17.97 7.59 -27.92
CA ILE A 200 19.28 7.61 -28.58
C ILE A 200 20.09 8.87 -28.24
N LYS A 201 19.41 9.99 -27.91
CA LYS A 201 20.07 11.21 -27.45
C LYS A 201 20.73 11.01 -26.09
N GLU A 202 20.02 10.34 -25.17
CA GLU A 202 20.48 10.12 -23.79
C GLU A 202 21.45 8.93 -23.70
N ARG A 203 21.32 7.95 -24.59
CA ARG A 203 22.12 6.71 -24.63
C ARG A 203 22.56 6.39 -26.07
N PRO A 204 23.45 7.22 -26.67
CA PRO A 204 23.90 7.04 -28.05
C PRO A 204 24.66 5.72 -28.25
N ASP A 205 25.27 5.19 -27.19
CA ASP A 205 25.94 3.90 -27.15
C ASP A 205 24.97 2.70 -27.32
N TYR A 206 23.67 2.92 -27.12
CA TYR A 206 22.62 1.91 -27.26
C TYR A 206 21.82 2.03 -28.57
N LEU A 207 22.29 2.84 -29.53
CA LEU A 207 21.60 3.08 -30.80
C LEU A 207 21.19 1.78 -31.52
N ASP A 208 22.09 0.80 -31.63
CA ASP A 208 21.78 -0.47 -32.31
C ASP A 208 20.69 -1.27 -31.59
N TRP A 209 20.71 -1.26 -30.25
CA TRP A 209 19.73 -1.95 -29.43
C TRP A 209 18.35 -1.30 -29.55
N PHE A 210 18.23 0.01 -29.37
CA PHE A 210 16.96 0.70 -29.57
C PHE A 210 16.45 0.53 -30.99
N SER A 211 17.34 0.58 -31.99
CA SER A 211 16.95 0.43 -33.39
C SER A 211 16.41 -0.96 -33.71
N SER A 212 16.71 -1.96 -32.89
CA SER A 212 16.32 -3.36 -33.10
C SER A 212 15.37 -3.93 -32.05
N SER A 213 14.99 -3.16 -31.03
CA SER A 213 14.17 -3.65 -29.90
C SER A 213 13.14 -2.65 -29.38
N LEU A 214 12.98 -1.46 -29.98
CA LEU A 214 12.05 -0.44 -29.50
C LEU A 214 10.60 -0.95 -29.33
N GLY A 215 10.06 -1.65 -30.32
CA GLY A 215 8.70 -2.22 -30.26
C GLY A 215 8.58 -3.27 -29.16
N ASP A 216 9.57 -4.14 -29.00
CA ASP A 216 9.58 -5.16 -27.96
C ASP A 216 9.69 -4.56 -26.55
N ILE A 217 10.50 -3.50 -26.37
CA ILE A 217 10.63 -2.77 -25.11
C ILE A 217 9.30 -2.12 -24.73
N VAL A 218 8.67 -1.40 -25.67
CA VAL A 218 7.36 -0.78 -25.47
C VAL A 218 6.32 -1.84 -25.12
N TYR A 219 6.25 -2.93 -25.89
CA TYR A 219 5.36 -4.06 -25.60
C TYR A 219 5.56 -4.61 -24.18
N GLY A 220 6.81 -4.77 -23.74
CA GLY A 220 7.15 -5.27 -22.40
C GLY A 220 6.49 -4.48 -21.27
N TYR A 221 6.41 -3.15 -21.37
CA TYR A 221 5.74 -2.31 -20.37
C TYR A 221 4.23 -2.61 -20.31
N PHE A 222 3.57 -2.64 -21.47
CA PHE A 222 2.12 -2.89 -21.52
C PHE A 222 1.76 -4.33 -21.13
N ASP A 223 2.57 -5.31 -21.53
CA ASP A 223 2.37 -6.71 -21.17
C ASP A 223 2.55 -6.96 -19.67
N SER A 224 3.55 -6.31 -19.04
CA SER A 224 3.73 -6.33 -17.59
C SER A 224 2.53 -5.73 -16.87
N LEU A 225 2.10 -4.53 -17.25
CA LEU A 225 0.92 -3.89 -16.65
C LEU A 225 -0.32 -4.78 -16.78
N LYS A 226 -0.57 -5.33 -17.98
CA LYS A 226 -1.63 -6.29 -18.24
C LYS A 226 -1.57 -7.48 -17.30
N GLY A 227 -0.38 -8.03 -17.05
CA GLY A 227 -0.19 -9.18 -16.15
C GLY A 227 -0.59 -8.87 -14.71
N TYR A 228 -0.26 -7.69 -14.20
CA TYR A 228 -0.68 -7.27 -12.85
C TYR A 228 -2.17 -6.92 -12.79
N ILE A 229 -2.72 -6.25 -13.81
CA ILE A 229 -4.17 -6.01 -13.90
C ILE A 229 -4.92 -7.35 -13.87
N GLU A 230 -4.53 -8.32 -14.69
CA GLU A 230 -5.11 -9.67 -14.70
C GLU A 230 -5.01 -10.33 -13.32
N ARG A 231 -3.83 -10.32 -12.71
CA ARG A 231 -3.59 -10.92 -11.39
C ARG A 231 -4.53 -10.39 -10.31
N TYR A 232 -4.79 -9.09 -10.28
CA TYR A 232 -5.59 -8.46 -9.23
C TYR A 232 -7.08 -8.36 -9.58
N ALA A 233 -7.43 -7.86 -10.77
CA ALA A 233 -8.81 -7.58 -11.15
C ALA A 233 -9.60 -8.81 -11.65
N GLU A 234 -8.93 -9.90 -12.05
CA GLU A 234 -9.65 -11.14 -12.41
C GLU A 234 -10.28 -11.78 -11.17
N LYS A 235 -9.63 -11.67 -10.02
CA LYS A 235 -10.01 -12.35 -8.76
C LYS A 235 -10.82 -11.48 -7.81
N ASP A 236 -10.77 -10.16 -7.98
CA ASP A 236 -11.36 -9.22 -7.03
C ASP A 236 -12.20 -8.16 -7.76
N GLU A 237 -13.51 -8.19 -7.50
CA GLU A 237 -14.48 -7.29 -8.11
C GLU A 237 -14.31 -5.83 -7.66
N LEU A 238 -13.93 -5.59 -6.40
CA LEU A 238 -13.66 -4.23 -5.91
C LEU A 238 -12.46 -3.65 -6.64
N VAL A 239 -11.39 -4.44 -6.81
CA VAL A 239 -10.22 -4.01 -7.58
C VAL A 239 -10.62 -3.69 -9.02
N ARG A 240 -11.37 -4.57 -9.69
CA ARG A 240 -11.85 -4.32 -11.05
C ARG A 240 -12.65 -3.03 -11.16
N ASN A 241 -13.62 -2.83 -10.28
CA ASN A 241 -14.51 -1.69 -10.30
C ASN A 241 -13.77 -0.38 -10.01
N GLU A 242 -12.84 -0.39 -9.06
CA GLU A 242 -12.00 0.77 -8.76
C GLU A 242 -11.09 1.12 -9.94
N LEU A 243 -10.42 0.14 -10.57
CA LEU A 243 -9.64 0.43 -11.78
C LEU A 243 -10.53 1.02 -12.89
N LEU A 244 -11.73 0.47 -13.13
CA LEU A 244 -12.68 0.99 -14.12
C LEU A 244 -13.19 2.40 -13.80
N LYS A 245 -13.39 2.71 -12.52
CA LYS A 245 -13.78 4.05 -12.07
C LYS A 245 -12.65 5.05 -12.37
N LEU A 246 -11.41 4.65 -12.16
CA LEU A 246 -10.24 5.52 -12.24
C LEU A 246 -9.72 5.74 -13.66
N THR A 247 -10.12 4.91 -14.62
CA THR A 247 -9.62 4.98 -15.99
C THR A 247 -10.72 5.20 -17.02
N THR A 248 -11.64 6.14 -16.78
CA THR A 248 -12.84 6.36 -17.61
C THR A 248 -12.53 6.59 -19.10
N THR A 249 -11.35 7.13 -19.44
CA THR A 249 -10.92 7.31 -20.83
C THR A 249 -10.52 6.01 -21.53
N ARG A 250 -10.28 4.94 -20.77
CA ARG A 250 -9.76 3.64 -21.22
C ARG A 250 -8.44 3.75 -21.99
N LYS A 251 -7.60 4.71 -21.63
CA LYS A 251 -6.28 4.90 -22.24
C LYS A 251 -5.15 4.48 -21.30
N ILE A 252 -4.08 3.96 -21.90
CA ILE A 252 -2.80 3.70 -21.25
C ILE A 252 -1.71 4.39 -22.05
N HIS A 253 -1.08 5.38 -21.43
CA HIS A 253 -0.02 6.19 -22.01
C HIS A 253 1.35 5.64 -21.63
N LEU A 254 2.30 5.65 -22.57
CA LEU A 254 3.72 5.47 -22.27
C LEU A 254 4.45 6.76 -22.65
N VAL A 255 5.05 7.41 -21.66
CA VAL A 255 5.73 8.70 -21.84
C VAL A 255 7.05 8.77 -21.08
N TYR A 256 7.87 9.74 -21.46
CA TYR A 256 9.04 10.13 -20.68
C TYR A 256 8.71 11.17 -19.62
N ASP A 257 9.38 11.04 -18.49
CA ASP A 257 9.37 12.01 -17.40
C ASP A 257 10.80 12.06 -16.81
N SER A 258 11.49 13.17 -17.05
CA SER A 258 12.88 13.35 -16.61
C SER A 258 13.00 13.55 -15.09
N ASP A 259 11.90 13.95 -14.44
CA ASP A 259 11.89 14.39 -13.05
C ASP A 259 11.52 13.24 -12.08
N LEU A 260 11.36 12.02 -12.60
CA LEU A 260 11.07 10.85 -11.78
C LEU A 260 12.22 10.56 -10.79
N GLU A 261 11.85 10.41 -9.52
CA GLU A 261 12.77 9.93 -8.49
C GLU A 261 13.18 8.46 -8.75
N THR A 262 12.26 7.66 -9.29
CA THR A 262 12.45 6.25 -9.67
C THR A 262 12.72 6.09 -11.18
N ASN A 263 13.13 4.89 -11.61
CA ASN A 263 13.36 4.59 -13.04
C ASN A 263 12.06 4.63 -13.85
N GLU A 264 10.98 4.18 -13.21
CA GLU A 264 9.65 4.04 -13.80
C GLU A 264 8.57 4.28 -12.73
N LEU A 265 7.41 4.73 -13.18
CA LEU A 265 6.24 5.00 -12.34
C LEU A 265 4.96 4.66 -13.12
N LEU A 266 4.04 3.99 -12.43
CA LEU A 266 2.66 3.87 -12.87
C LEU A 266 1.81 4.79 -12.01
N GLU A 267 1.06 5.66 -12.65
CA GLU A 267 0.06 6.50 -11.99
C GLU A 267 -1.27 6.50 -12.75
N VAL A 268 -2.33 6.92 -12.09
CA VAL A 268 -3.57 7.33 -12.74
C VAL A 268 -3.61 8.84 -12.76
N LYS A 269 -3.81 9.41 -13.95
CA LYS A 269 -3.93 10.86 -14.15
C LYS A 269 -4.88 11.11 -15.33
N ASP A 270 -5.72 12.13 -15.20
CA ASP A 270 -6.69 12.53 -16.22
C ASP A 270 -7.54 11.33 -16.71
N ASP A 271 -8.02 10.52 -15.75
CA ASP A 271 -8.79 9.31 -15.96
C ASP A 271 -8.15 8.27 -16.91
N ALA A 272 -6.81 8.19 -16.92
CA ALA A 272 -6.04 7.25 -17.72
C ALA A 272 -4.88 6.66 -16.92
N PHE A 273 -4.38 5.49 -17.33
CA PHE A 273 -3.10 4.99 -16.83
C PHE A 273 -1.94 5.68 -17.53
N TRP A 274 -0.92 6.07 -16.77
CA TRP A 274 0.32 6.64 -17.30
C TRP A 274 1.50 5.81 -16.82
N ILE A 275 2.16 5.16 -17.77
CA ILE A 275 3.47 4.55 -17.60
C ILE A 275 4.50 5.63 -17.92
N LYS A 276 5.21 6.07 -16.90
CA LYS A 276 6.28 7.06 -17.03
C LYS A 276 7.63 6.39 -16.84
N THR A 277 8.59 6.75 -17.67
CA THR A 277 9.96 6.23 -17.58
C THR A 277 10.96 7.37 -17.69
N ARG A 278 12.13 7.22 -17.07
CA ARG A 278 13.24 8.14 -17.35
C ARG A 278 13.88 7.78 -18.69
N PRO A 279 14.16 8.75 -19.57
CA PRO A 279 14.83 8.49 -20.84
C PRO A 279 16.09 7.61 -20.73
N LYS A 280 16.97 7.92 -19.77
CA LYS A 280 18.23 7.19 -19.55
C LYS A 280 18.07 5.75 -19.06
N ASP A 281 16.90 5.41 -18.49
CA ASP A 281 16.58 4.11 -17.90
C ASP A 281 15.56 3.32 -18.75
N PHE A 282 15.12 3.88 -19.88
CA PHE A 282 14.13 3.27 -20.74
C PHE A 282 14.57 1.88 -21.21
N GLY A 283 13.72 0.88 -20.96
CA GLY A 283 13.99 -0.51 -21.31
C GLY A 283 14.97 -1.24 -20.39
N SER A 284 15.53 -0.59 -19.36
CA SER A 284 16.37 -1.28 -18.35
C SER A 284 15.57 -2.25 -17.47
N SER A 285 14.30 -1.90 -17.24
CA SER A 285 13.26 -2.72 -16.63
C SER A 285 11.97 -2.40 -17.37
N THR A 286 11.14 -3.42 -17.62
CA THR A 286 9.78 -3.24 -18.12
C THR A 286 8.74 -3.74 -17.11
N SER A 287 9.15 -4.01 -15.87
CA SER A 287 8.31 -4.61 -14.82
C SER A 287 7.42 -3.57 -14.14
N ILE A 288 6.50 -2.99 -14.92
CA ILE A 288 5.54 -2.01 -14.42
C ILE A 288 4.26 -2.71 -13.90
N GLY A 289 3.63 -2.13 -12.87
CA GLY A 289 2.38 -2.61 -12.30
C GLY A 289 2.49 -3.45 -11.02
N TYR A 290 3.71 -3.76 -10.55
CA TYR A 290 3.91 -4.49 -9.28
C TYR A 290 3.21 -3.83 -8.09
N TYR A 291 3.25 -2.49 -8.04
CA TYR A 291 2.60 -1.68 -7.01
C TYR A 291 1.23 -1.13 -7.44
N LEU A 292 0.55 -1.76 -8.43
CA LEU A 292 -0.73 -1.28 -8.96
C LEU A 292 -1.74 -1.01 -7.84
N VAL A 293 -2.01 -2.00 -6.99
CA VAL A 293 -2.98 -1.86 -5.90
C VAL A 293 -2.48 -0.97 -4.76
N ASP A 294 -1.17 -0.84 -4.58
CA ASP A 294 -0.58 -0.04 -3.50
C ASP A 294 -0.57 1.46 -3.84
N ARG A 295 -0.51 1.83 -5.13
CA ARG A 295 -0.36 3.23 -5.58
C ARG A 295 -1.58 3.81 -6.26
N VAL A 296 -2.43 2.97 -6.85
CA VAL A 296 -3.66 3.45 -7.47
C VAL A 296 -4.63 3.84 -6.36
N LYS A 297 -5.00 5.12 -6.35
CA LYS A 297 -5.99 5.68 -5.45
C LYS A 297 -6.95 6.58 -6.21
N ASP A 298 -8.16 6.66 -5.68
CA ASP A 298 -9.16 7.61 -6.12
C ASP A 298 -8.74 9.02 -5.70
N PRO A 299 -8.74 10.02 -6.60
CA PRO A 299 -8.46 11.40 -6.22
C PRO A 299 -9.34 11.90 -5.07
N ASP A 300 -10.57 11.38 -4.97
CA ASP A 300 -11.55 11.76 -3.96
C ASP A 300 -11.49 10.92 -2.67
N SER A 301 -10.59 9.92 -2.58
CA SER A 301 -10.39 9.11 -1.37
C SER A 301 -8.94 9.17 -0.89
N ALA A 302 -8.77 9.19 0.43
CA ALA A 302 -7.45 9.08 1.02
C ALA A 302 -6.90 7.64 0.89
N LEU A 303 -7.78 6.64 0.80
CA LEU A 303 -7.42 5.23 0.83
C LEU A 303 -6.92 4.70 -0.53
N PRO A 304 -5.68 4.19 -0.59
CA PRO A 304 -5.23 3.39 -1.72
C PRO A 304 -6.10 2.14 -1.92
N LEU A 305 -6.11 1.61 -3.14
CA LEU A 305 -6.90 0.43 -3.47
C LEU A 305 -6.59 -0.77 -2.58
N ARG A 306 -5.31 -1.00 -2.26
CA ARG A 306 -4.87 -2.05 -1.32
C ARG A 306 -5.54 -1.90 0.04
N THR A 307 -5.67 -0.67 0.52
CA THR A 307 -6.28 -0.36 1.81
C THR A 307 -7.79 -0.56 1.78
N LYS A 308 -8.46 -0.15 0.69
CA LYS A 308 -9.89 -0.44 0.48
C LYS A 308 -10.19 -1.94 0.50
N VAL A 309 -9.35 -2.75 -0.16
CA VAL A 309 -9.47 -4.22 -0.13
C VAL A 309 -9.35 -4.76 1.30
N ASP A 310 -8.34 -4.31 2.06
CA ASP A 310 -8.17 -4.73 3.46
C ASP A 310 -9.35 -4.28 4.34
N VAL A 311 -9.86 -3.06 4.16
CA VAL A 311 -11.07 -2.57 4.84
C VAL A 311 -12.28 -3.45 4.54
N ARG A 312 -12.53 -3.77 3.27
CA ARG A 312 -13.63 -4.68 2.91
C ARG A 312 -13.47 -6.04 3.59
N ASP A 313 -12.31 -6.66 3.43
CA ASP A 313 -12.09 -8.05 3.82
C ASP A 313 -12.00 -8.24 5.33
N GLU A 314 -11.34 -7.31 6.03
CA GLU A 314 -11.02 -7.45 7.44
C GLU A 314 -11.93 -6.65 8.36
N TRP A 315 -12.52 -5.54 7.89
CA TRP A 315 -13.47 -4.77 8.67
C TRP A 315 -14.91 -5.05 8.23
N GLU A 316 -15.31 -4.63 7.03
CA GLU A 316 -16.72 -4.64 6.60
C GLU A 316 -17.35 -6.04 6.64
N LEU A 317 -16.64 -7.07 6.16
CA LEU A 317 -17.12 -8.45 6.19
C LEU A 317 -17.18 -9.05 7.61
N LYS A 318 -16.40 -8.52 8.57
CA LYS A 318 -16.36 -9.01 9.96
C LYS A 318 -17.30 -8.26 10.90
N VAL A 319 -17.71 -7.03 10.57
CA VAL A 319 -18.68 -6.23 11.35
C VAL A 319 -19.95 -7.02 11.70
N PRO A 320 -20.59 -7.80 10.81
CA PRO A 320 -21.79 -8.57 11.17
C PRO A 320 -21.57 -9.58 12.30
N ALA A 321 -20.40 -10.21 12.37
CA ALA A 321 -20.07 -11.17 13.42
C ALA A 321 -19.89 -10.47 14.78
N LEU A 322 -19.23 -9.31 14.78
CA LEU A 322 -19.07 -8.47 15.97
C LEU A 322 -20.44 -7.96 16.49
N LYS A 323 -21.31 -7.48 15.60
CA LYS A 323 -22.67 -7.05 15.98
C LYS A 323 -23.50 -8.20 16.56
N LYS A 324 -23.40 -9.41 15.98
CA LYS A 324 -24.08 -10.60 16.49
C LYS A 324 -23.64 -10.96 17.92
N ARG A 325 -22.34 -10.85 18.20
CA ARG A 325 -21.77 -11.07 19.53
C ARG A 325 -22.33 -10.06 20.54
N LEU A 326 -22.29 -8.78 20.23
CA LEU A 326 -22.89 -7.73 21.08
C LEU A 326 -24.37 -7.98 21.35
N LYS A 327 -25.16 -8.28 20.32
CA LYS A 327 -26.59 -8.58 20.47
C LYS A 327 -26.82 -9.78 21.39
N SER A 328 -25.97 -10.80 21.30
CA SER A 328 -26.08 -11.98 22.15
C SER A 328 -25.80 -11.67 23.62
N SER A 329 -24.89 -10.75 23.91
CA SER A 329 -24.51 -10.37 25.28
C SER A 329 -25.42 -9.31 25.90
N LEU A 330 -25.87 -8.35 25.10
CA LEU A 330 -26.59 -7.16 25.56
C LEU A 330 -28.09 -7.21 25.26
N GLY A 331 -28.54 -8.07 24.35
CA GLY A 331 -29.92 -8.15 23.89
C GLY A 331 -30.32 -7.08 22.86
N GLU A 332 -29.46 -6.09 22.61
CA GLU A 332 -29.72 -4.94 21.75
C GLU A 332 -28.77 -4.91 20.55
N ASP A 333 -29.22 -4.30 19.45
CA ASP A 333 -28.38 -4.07 18.27
C ASP A 333 -27.52 -2.81 18.45
N TYR A 334 -26.25 -2.89 18.06
CA TYR A 334 -25.30 -1.77 18.12
C TYR A 334 -24.74 -1.42 16.73
N GLY A 335 -24.51 -0.12 16.52
CA GLY A 335 -23.81 0.46 15.38
C GLY A 335 -22.32 0.65 15.64
N PHE A 336 -21.51 0.61 14.58
CA PHE A 336 -20.11 1.03 14.62
C PHE A 336 -19.93 2.16 13.62
N GLU A 337 -19.32 3.26 14.06
CA GLU A 337 -19.02 4.42 13.24
C GLU A 337 -17.50 4.66 13.23
N VAL A 338 -16.94 4.72 12.02
CA VAL A 338 -15.49 4.85 11.79
C VAL A 338 -15.28 5.67 10.52
N ASP A 339 -14.54 6.77 10.62
CA ASP A 339 -14.07 7.54 9.47
C ASP A 339 -12.67 7.06 9.05
N LEU A 340 -12.63 6.08 8.15
CA LEU A 340 -11.39 5.43 7.76
C LEU A 340 -10.49 6.33 6.89
N ASP A 341 -11.06 7.23 6.09
CA ASP A 341 -10.30 8.18 5.28
C ASP A 341 -9.56 9.18 6.18
N GLU A 342 -10.25 9.73 7.20
CA GLU A 342 -9.66 10.65 8.16
C GLU A 342 -8.62 9.94 9.03
N ILE A 343 -8.95 8.75 9.56
CA ILE A 343 -8.01 7.94 10.35
C ILE A 343 -6.74 7.66 9.54
N TYR A 344 -6.88 7.15 8.32
CA TYR A 344 -5.73 6.81 7.47
C TYR A 344 -4.87 8.05 7.19
N SER A 345 -5.48 9.17 6.82
CA SER A 345 -4.77 10.43 6.53
C SER A 345 -3.95 10.93 7.72
N GLN A 346 -4.51 10.85 8.93
CA GLN A 346 -3.81 11.29 10.14
C GLN A 346 -2.70 10.31 10.57
N ILE A 347 -2.94 8.99 10.55
CA ILE A 347 -1.95 8.01 11.01
C ILE A 347 -0.73 7.93 10.10
N ILE A 348 -0.89 8.06 8.77
CA ILE A 348 0.26 8.07 7.85
C ILE A 348 1.10 9.33 8.02
N LYS A 349 0.47 10.46 8.37
CA LYS A 349 1.17 11.72 8.67
C LYS A 349 1.94 11.61 9.98
N ALA A 350 1.36 10.98 11.00
CA ALA A 350 1.99 10.75 12.30
C ALA A 350 3.10 9.67 12.26
N ASN A 351 2.96 8.66 11.40
CA ASN A 351 3.79 7.46 11.37
C ASN A 351 4.35 7.15 9.97
N LYS A 352 5.08 8.10 9.38
CA LYS A 352 5.58 7.98 7.99
C LYS A 352 6.37 6.70 7.70
N SER A 353 7.13 6.20 8.68
CA SER A 353 7.92 4.96 8.54
C SER A 353 7.08 3.68 8.45
N GLN A 354 5.79 3.75 8.79
CA GLN A 354 4.86 2.61 8.82
C GLN A 354 3.77 2.72 7.76
N HIS A 355 3.91 3.63 6.81
CA HIS A 355 2.95 3.86 5.73
C HIS A 355 2.55 2.55 5.02
N ASP A 356 3.53 1.70 4.70
CA ASP A 356 3.28 0.41 4.04
C ASP A 356 2.48 -0.57 4.89
N TRP A 357 2.68 -0.56 6.21
CA TRP A 357 1.93 -1.42 7.14
C TRP A 357 0.47 -0.99 7.21
N TYR A 358 0.21 0.30 7.43
CA TYR A 358 -1.17 0.82 7.45
C TYR A 358 -1.88 0.64 6.12
N THR A 359 -1.18 0.82 5.00
CA THR A 359 -1.74 0.60 3.66
C THR A 359 -2.26 -0.83 3.47
N ARG A 360 -1.70 -1.79 4.20
CA ARG A 360 -2.00 -3.22 4.07
C ARG A 360 -2.82 -3.80 5.22
N SER A 361 -3.15 -3.02 6.26
CA SER A 361 -3.72 -3.55 7.49
C SER A 361 -4.69 -2.62 8.22
N LEU A 362 -5.13 -1.51 7.60
CA LEU A 362 -6.06 -0.56 8.22
C LEU A 362 -7.37 -1.23 8.69
N GLY A 363 -7.99 -2.05 7.85
CA GLY A 363 -9.20 -2.80 8.16
C GLY A 363 -8.97 -3.80 9.28
N SER A 364 -7.88 -4.56 9.23
CA SER A 364 -7.52 -5.54 10.26
C SER A 364 -7.26 -4.90 11.64
N ILE A 365 -6.54 -3.77 11.65
CA ILE A 365 -6.28 -3.00 12.88
C ILE A 365 -7.60 -2.46 13.44
N THR A 366 -8.45 -1.85 12.59
CA THR A 366 -9.76 -1.33 12.98
C THR A 366 -10.62 -2.43 13.58
N CYS A 367 -10.71 -3.59 12.93
CA CYS A 367 -11.46 -4.73 13.45
C CYS A 367 -10.93 -5.20 14.81
N SER A 368 -9.62 -5.17 15.03
CA SER A 368 -9.01 -5.61 16.30
C SER A 368 -9.40 -4.73 17.48
N TYR A 369 -9.56 -3.42 17.28
CA TYR A 369 -10.04 -2.52 18.33
C TYR A 369 -11.46 -2.88 18.78
N PHE A 370 -12.38 -3.08 17.83
CA PHE A 370 -13.75 -3.47 18.14
C PHE A 370 -13.84 -4.90 18.68
N ASP A 371 -13.07 -5.85 18.15
CA ASP A 371 -13.06 -7.22 18.65
C ASP A 371 -12.61 -7.30 20.12
N SER A 372 -11.58 -6.54 20.50
CA SER A 372 -11.17 -6.42 21.90
C SER A 372 -12.25 -5.79 22.78
N LEU A 373 -12.87 -4.69 22.32
CA LEU A 373 -13.94 -4.02 23.05
C LEU A 373 -15.12 -4.98 23.28
N VAL A 374 -15.60 -5.64 22.22
CA VAL A 374 -16.71 -6.61 22.27
C VAL A 374 -16.40 -7.74 23.27
N SER A 375 -15.18 -8.27 23.24
CA SER A 375 -14.76 -9.34 24.15
C SER A 375 -14.77 -8.92 25.63
N ASN A 376 -14.46 -7.66 25.94
CA ASN A 376 -14.52 -7.14 27.31
C ASN A 376 -15.95 -6.76 27.73
N ILE A 377 -16.79 -6.31 26.80
CA ILE A 377 -18.23 -6.13 27.03
C ILE A 377 -18.90 -7.48 27.33
N GLU A 378 -18.60 -8.53 26.57
CA GLU A 378 -19.11 -9.89 26.81
C GLU A 378 -18.86 -10.37 28.25
N LYS A 379 -17.64 -10.15 28.75
CA LYS A 379 -17.27 -10.49 30.14
C LYS A 379 -18.05 -9.64 31.14
N THR A 380 -18.09 -8.33 30.91
CA THR A 380 -18.76 -7.37 31.81
C THR A 380 -20.26 -7.63 31.88
N ALA A 381 -20.91 -7.90 30.74
CA ALA A 381 -22.35 -8.11 30.61
C ALA A 381 -22.84 -9.49 31.09
N SER A 382 -21.94 -10.38 31.51
CA SER A 382 -22.32 -11.64 32.17
C SER A 382 -22.99 -11.42 33.53
N ASP A 383 -22.81 -10.23 34.12
CA ASP A 383 -23.47 -9.79 35.34
C ASP A 383 -24.66 -8.89 35.00
N ASP A 384 -25.84 -9.20 35.53
CA ASP A 384 -27.08 -8.50 35.16
C ASP A 384 -27.07 -7.01 35.55
N LEU A 385 -26.45 -6.64 36.68
CA LEU A 385 -26.32 -5.24 37.08
C LEU A 385 -25.39 -4.50 36.11
N ALA A 386 -24.24 -5.10 35.80
CA ALA A 386 -23.28 -4.53 34.87
C ALA A 386 -23.86 -4.38 33.46
N ARG A 387 -24.61 -5.38 32.98
CA ARG A 387 -25.29 -5.33 31.69
C ARG A 387 -26.30 -4.18 31.65
N ASN A 388 -27.14 -4.04 32.66
CA ASN A 388 -28.17 -3.00 32.69
C ASN A 388 -27.55 -1.60 32.76
N GLU A 389 -26.54 -1.39 33.61
CA GLU A 389 -25.83 -0.10 33.71
C GLU A 389 -25.11 0.26 32.41
N PHE A 390 -24.52 -0.73 31.73
CA PHE A 390 -23.93 -0.52 30.42
C PHE A 390 -24.99 -0.11 29.39
N LEU A 391 -26.13 -0.80 29.37
CA LEU A 391 -27.25 -0.49 28.49
C LEU A 391 -27.81 0.93 28.73
N GLU A 392 -27.85 1.41 29.97
CA GLU A 392 -28.29 2.78 30.26
C GLU A 392 -27.23 3.82 29.87
N ALA A 393 -25.96 3.54 30.15
CA ALA A 393 -24.84 4.42 29.80
C ALA A 393 -24.65 4.56 28.29
N THR A 394 -24.96 3.51 27.51
CA THR A 394 -24.77 3.47 26.06
C THR A 394 -26.08 3.55 25.27
N SER A 395 -26.96 4.44 25.69
CA SER A 395 -28.34 4.52 25.21
C SER A 395 -28.50 4.85 23.72
N SER A 396 -27.50 5.43 23.06
CA SER A 396 -27.53 5.67 21.61
C SER A 396 -27.29 4.41 20.79
N ARG A 397 -26.68 3.38 21.41
CA ARG A 397 -26.28 2.11 20.79
C ARG A 397 -25.23 2.26 19.67
N THR A 398 -24.39 3.29 19.71
CA THR A 398 -23.31 3.47 18.72
C THR A 398 -21.93 3.51 19.37
N PHE A 399 -20.99 2.75 18.79
CA PHE A 399 -19.59 2.79 19.16
C PHE A 399 -18.76 3.46 18.06
N HIS A 400 -17.88 4.37 18.47
CA HIS A 400 -17.04 5.16 17.59
C HIS A 400 -15.57 4.76 17.75
N LEU A 401 -14.80 4.76 16.66
CA LEU A 401 -13.34 4.76 16.72
C LEU A 401 -12.84 6.10 16.21
N VAL A 402 -12.19 6.86 17.09
CA VAL A 402 -11.73 8.22 16.82
C VAL A 402 -10.27 8.40 17.20
N LEU A 403 -9.63 9.36 16.54
CA LEU A 403 -8.28 9.79 16.90
C LEU A 403 -8.33 10.94 17.89
N ASP A 404 -7.53 10.86 18.94
CA ASP A 404 -7.45 11.88 19.98
C ASP A 404 -6.02 12.01 20.52
N THR A 405 -5.48 13.22 20.49
CA THR A 405 -4.10 13.52 20.92
C THR A 405 -3.95 13.65 22.44
N GLU A 406 -5.03 13.68 23.20
CA GLU A 406 -5.02 13.83 24.66
C GLU A 406 -5.09 12.49 25.40
N VAL A 407 -5.10 11.37 24.66
CA VAL A 407 -5.09 10.02 25.25
C VAL A 407 -3.77 9.79 25.98
N ALA A 408 -3.83 9.62 27.30
CA ALA A 408 -2.64 9.45 28.15
C ALA A 408 -1.88 8.12 27.92
N SER A 409 -2.51 7.15 27.25
CA SER A 409 -1.98 5.80 26.99
C SER A 409 -2.14 5.42 25.51
N TYR A 410 -2.06 4.13 25.17
CA TYR A 410 -2.23 3.64 23.79
C TYR A 410 -3.65 3.83 23.25
N ASN A 411 -4.65 3.67 24.12
CA ASN A 411 -6.06 3.89 23.83
C ASN A 411 -6.81 4.20 25.14
N ASP A 412 -7.98 4.80 25.03
CA ASP A 412 -8.94 4.96 26.12
C ASP A 412 -10.37 4.69 25.62
N VAL A 413 -11.28 4.43 26.56
CA VAL A 413 -12.72 4.34 26.32
C VAL A 413 -13.42 5.44 27.10
N GLU A 414 -14.30 6.15 26.41
CA GLU A 414 -15.15 7.17 27.01
C GLU A 414 -16.61 6.95 26.60
N ILE A 415 -17.54 7.29 27.49
CA ILE A 415 -18.97 7.25 27.20
C ILE A 415 -19.50 8.68 27.32
N GLU A 416 -20.00 9.23 26.22
CA GLU A 416 -20.50 10.60 26.14
C GLU A 416 -21.85 10.60 25.43
N ASN A 417 -22.87 11.23 26.04
CA ASN A 417 -24.20 11.38 25.45
C ASN A 417 -24.87 10.07 24.95
N GLY A 418 -24.53 8.94 25.58
CA GLY A 418 -25.06 7.62 25.19
C GLY A 418 -24.22 6.87 24.17
N ASP A 419 -23.23 7.52 23.55
CA ASP A 419 -22.25 6.88 22.66
C ASP A 419 -21.03 6.38 23.42
N LEU A 420 -20.37 5.34 22.91
CA LEU A 420 -19.06 4.90 23.40
C LEU A 420 -17.98 5.23 22.36
N TYR A 421 -16.93 5.92 22.79
CA TYR A 421 -15.79 6.29 21.96
C TYR A 421 -14.56 5.46 22.35
N ILE A 422 -13.98 4.77 21.38
CA ILE A 422 -12.60 4.26 21.43
C ILE A 422 -11.72 5.40 20.95
N LYS A 423 -10.94 5.98 21.86
CA LYS A 423 -10.04 7.11 21.58
C LYS A 423 -8.62 6.60 21.47
N VAL A 424 -7.94 6.93 20.37
CA VAL A 424 -6.57 6.43 20.08
C VAL A 424 -5.69 7.58 19.61
N GLU A 425 -4.49 7.70 20.18
CA GLU A 425 -3.54 8.69 19.67
C GLU A 425 -3.02 8.26 18.28
N PRO A 426 -2.95 9.15 17.27
CA PRO A 426 -2.50 8.80 15.93
C PRO A 426 -1.16 8.04 15.90
N LYS A 427 -0.20 8.42 16.75
CA LYS A 427 1.13 7.77 16.83
C LYS A 427 1.10 6.36 17.41
N ASN A 428 0.02 6.01 18.12
CA ASN A 428 -0.17 4.72 18.78
C ASN A 428 -1.21 3.84 18.06
N PHE A 429 -1.75 4.29 16.92
CA PHE A 429 -2.77 3.53 16.20
C PHE A 429 -2.26 2.15 15.76
N GLY A 430 -2.99 1.10 16.13
CA GLY A 430 -2.61 -0.29 15.90
C GLY A 430 -1.67 -0.91 16.94
N TYR A 431 -1.23 -0.13 17.94
CA TYR A 431 -0.45 -0.63 19.06
C TYR A 431 -1.33 -0.93 20.27
N ASN A 432 -1.06 -2.08 20.92
CA ASN A 432 -1.73 -2.50 22.15
C ASN A 432 -3.25 -2.33 22.07
N VAL A 433 -3.87 -2.94 21.05
CA VAL A 433 -5.32 -2.85 20.73
C VAL A 433 -6.26 -3.46 21.79
N TYR A 434 -5.78 -3.64 23.03
CA TYR A 434 -6.52 -4.16 24.19
C TYR A 434 -7.49 -3.11 24.77
N VAL A 435 -8.53 -2.78 24.01
CA VAL A 435 -9.56 -1.81 24.40
C VAL A 435 -10.58 -2.41 25.35
N GLY A 436 -11.02 -1.60 26.32
CA GLY A 436 -12.17 -1.91 27.19
C GLY A 436 -11.86 -2.81 28.39
N SER A 437 -10.60 -3.10 28.68
CA SER A 437 -10.21 -3.90 29.86
C SER A 437 -10.65 -3.26 31.18
N GLU A 438 -10.77 -1.93 31.22
CA GLU A 438 -11.22 -1.15 32.38
C GLU A 438 -12.59 -0.50 32.17
N ILE A 439 -13.42 -1.04 31.27
CA ILE A 439 -14.71 -0.43 30.89
C ILE A 439 -15.66 -0.26 32.09
N SER A 440 -15.60 -1.14 33.09
CA SER A 440 -16.39 -1.02 34.33
C SER A 440 -16.10 0.25 35.12
N LYS A 441 -14.89 0.83 34.99
CA LYS A 441 -14.52 2.10 35.62
C LYS A 441 -15.11 3.30 34.89
N LYS A 442 -15.41 3.14 33.61
CA LYS A 442 -15.93 4.18 32.71
C LYS A 442 -17.46 4.20 32.66
N ILE A 443 -18.11 3.07 32.98
CA ILE A 443 -19.58 2.98 33.00
C ILE A 443 -20.14 3.69 34.23
N LYS A 444 -20.97 4.70 33.99
CA LYS A 444 -21.80 5.36 34.99
C LYS A 444 -23.14 5.69 34.33
N ALA A 445 -24.21 5.00 34.73
CA ALA A 445 -25.53 5.27 34.19
C ALA A 445 -25.95 6.74 34.47
N PRO A 446 -26.73 7.37 33.57
CA PRO A 446 -27.24 8.72 33.78
C PRO A 446 -27.97 8.87 35.13
N GLY A 447 -27.59 9.89 35.92
CA GLY A 447 -28.16 10.11 37.25
C GLY A 447 -27.68 9.17 38.34
N SER A 448 -26.82 8.20 38.03
CA SER A 448 -26.19 7.34 39.04
C SER A 448 -25.25 8.14 39.94
N ALA A 449 -25.34 7.94 41.26
CA ALA A 449 -24.35 8.47 42.21
C ALA A 449 -22.97 7.84 42.00
N PHE A 450 -22.92 6.57 41.57
CA PHE A 450 -21.71 5.74 41.55
C PHE A 450 -21.34 5.23 40.16
N PRO A 451 -20.04 5.07 39.83
CA PRO A 451 -19.64 4.24 38.70
C PRO A 451 -19.99 2.76 38.96
N LEU A 452 -20.10 1.98 37.88
CA LEU A 452 -20.48 0.58 37.93
C LEU A 452 -19.57 -0.25 38.85
N GLU A 453 -18.25 -0.04 38.79
CA GLU A 453 -17.29 -0.76 39.64
C GLU A 453 -17.63 -0.61 41.14
N THR A 454 -18.02 0.60 41.58
CA THR A 454 -18.44 0.84 42.96
C THR A 454 -19.75 0.17 43.29
N LYS A 455 -20.74 0.20 42.39
CA LYS A 455 -22.02 -0.49 42.59
C LYS A 455 -21.82 -2.00 42.74
N LEU A 456 -20.99 -2.60 41.88
CA LEU A 456 -20.66 -4.02 41.96
C LEU A 456 -20.00 -4.37 43.28
N ASN A 457 -19.06 -3.54 43.75
CA ASN A 457 -18.42 -3.76 45.03
C ASN A 457 -19.42 -3.66 46.20
N VAL A 458 -20.27 -2.61 46.24
CA VAL A 458 -21.32 -2.48 47.26
C VAL A 458 -22.27 -3.68 47.24
N ARG A 459 -22.75 -4.10 46.08
CA ARG A 459 -23.62 -5.29 45.98
C ARG A 459 -22.91 -6.55 46.50
N ASN A 460 -21.72 -6.83 45.98
CA ASN A 460 -21.02 -8.10 46.24
C ASN A 460 -20.48 -8.22 47.67
N GLU A 461 -19.95 -7.11 48.20
CA GLU A 461 -19.24 -7.11 49.48
C GLU A 461 -20.12 -6.67 50.64
N TRP A 462 -21.13 -5.84 50.39
CA TRP A 462 -22.05 -5.39 51.42
C TRP A 462 -23.41 -6.08 51.30
N GLU A 463 -24.17 -5.83 50.23
CA GLU A 463 -25.58 -6.26 50.16
C GLU A 463 -25.76 -7.78 50.24
N LEU A 464 -24.90 -8.55 49.57
CA LEU A 464 -24.96 -10.01 49.60
C LEU A 464 -24.42 -10.61 50.92
N LYS A 465 -23.53 -9.91 51.63
CA LYS A 465 -22.87 -10.44 52.84
C LYS A 465 -23.52 -9.97 54.14
N ILE A 466 -24.20 -8.83 54.14
CA ILE A 466 -24.82 -8.25 55.34
C ILE A 466 -25.83 -9.18 56.06
N PRO A 467 -26.62 -10.06 55.39
CA PRO A 467 -27.56 -10.92 56.12
C PRO A 467 -26.86 -11.88 57.07
N ALA A 468 -25.64 -12.33 56.75
CA ALA A 468 -24.86 -13.20 57.61
C ALA A 468 -24.37 -12.46 58.87
N LEU A 469 -23.96 -11.19 58.74
CA LEU A 469 -23.59 -10.36 59.90
C LEU A 469 -24.79 -10.08 60.80
N LYS A 470 -25.94 -9.72 60.22
CA LYS A 470 -27.19 -9.51 61.00
C LYS A 470 -27.59 -10.76 61.77
N LYS A 471 -27.50 -11.93 61.12
CA LYS A 471 -27.77 -13.22 61.77
C LYS A 471 -26.82 -13.49 62.95
N LYS A 472 -25.51 -13.28 62.77
CA LYS A 472 -24.51 -13.44 63.84
C LYS A 472 -24.82 -12.54 65.05
N LEU A 473 -25.14 -11.28 64.80
CA LEU A 473 -25.51 -10.34 65.87
C LEU A 473 -26.77 -10.82 66.59
N LYS A 474 -27.83 -11.15 65.85
CA LYS A 474 -29.09 -11.67 66.41
C LYS A 474 -28.88 -12.90 67.29
N GLU A 475 -28.03 -13.84 66.86
CA GLU A 475 -27.71 -15.04 67.65
C GLU A 475 -26.98 -14.70 68.96
N ALA A 476 -26.19 -13.62 69.00
CA ALA A 476 -25.47 -13.19 70.19
C ALA A 476 -26.33 -12.38 71.17
N VAL A 477 -27.17 -11.47 70.67
CA VAL A 477 -27.91 -10.52 71.53
C VAL A 477 -29.43 -10.77 71.57
N GLY A 478 -29.95 -11.68 70.76
CA GLY A 478 -31.36 -12.07 70.74
C GLY A 478 -32.29 -11.15 69.95
N GLU A 479 -31.78 -10.06 69.38
CA GLU A 479 -32.56 -8.99 68.74
C GLU A 479 -32.05 -8.67 67.33
N ASP A 480 -32.94 -8.21 66.46
CA ASP A 480 -32.59 -7.77 65.10
C ASP A 480 -32.13 -6.30 65.10
N TYR A 481 -31.10 -6.00 64.31
CA TYR A 481 -30.57 -4.64 64.14
C TYR A 481 -30.62 -4.17 62.70
N GLU A 482 -30.89 -2.88 62.53
CA GLU A 482 -30.73 -2.16 61.27
C GLU A 482 -29.31 -1.58 61.18
N PHE A 483 -28.65 -1.81 60.04
CA PHE A 483 -27.35 -1.23 59.74
C PHE A 483 -27.57 -0.07 58.78
N VAL A 484 -27.27 1.14 59.22
CA VAL A 484 -27.59 2.38 58.51
C VAL A 484 -26.31 2.97 57.91
N VAL A 485 -26.21 2.94 56.58
CA VAL A 485 -25.04 3.42 55.83
C VAL A 485 -25.49 4.37 54.72
N ASN A 486 -24.85 5.54 54.65
CA ASN A 486 -24.97 6.46 53.52
C ASN A 486 -23.75 6.33 52.59
N PHE A 487 -23.81 5.40 51.64
CA PHE A 487 -22.70 5.15 50.71
C PHE A 487 -22.29 6.38 49.90
N GLU A 488 -23.25 7.26 49.57
CA GLU A 488 -22.99 8.44 48.75
C GLU A 488 -22.18 9.47 49.52
N GLU A 489 -22.57 9.74 50.75
CA GLU A 489 -21.80 10.58 51.66
C GLU A 489 -20.41 10.00 51.93
N LEU A 490 -20.33 8.68 52.20
CA LEU A 490 -19.06 8.02 52.47
C LEU A 490 -18.07 8.17 51.31
N LEU A 491 -18.55 7.97 50.08
CA LEU A 491 -17.75 8.13 48.88
C LEU A 491 -17.39 9.60 48.63
N ASN A 492 -18.35 10.52 48.70
CA ASN A 492 -18.14 11.94 48.39
C ASN A 492 -17.12 12.60 49.34
N VAL A 493 -17.29 12.39 50.65
CA VAL A 493 -16.34 12.90 51.65
C VAL A 493 -15.00 12.16 51.55
N GLY A 494 -15.03 10.85 51.28
CA GLY A 494 -13.82 10.05 51.10
C GLY A 494 -12.96 10.51 49.91
N ILE A 495 -13.58 10.82 48.76
CA ILE A 495 -12.90 11.39 47.59
C ILE A 495 -12.40 12.81 47.89
N ALA A 496 -13.19 13.65 48.55
CA ALA A 496 -12.81 15.04 48.83
C ALA A 496 -11.64 15.18 49.82
N LYS A 497 -11.39 14.14 50.64
CA LYS A 497 -10.37 14.15 51.69
C LYS A 497 -9.15 13.28 51.40
N ASN A 498 -9.18 12.49 50.34
CA ASN A 498 -8.03 11.76 49.83
C ASN A 498 -7.50 12.43 48.55
N ASP A 499 -6.22 12.24 48.22
CA ASP A 499 -5.62 12.79 46.98
C ASP A 499 -6.41 12.39 45.71
N SER A 500 -6.14 13.08 44.61
CA SER A 500 -6.93 13.11 43.35
C SER A 500 -7.26 11.75 42.70
N ASP A 501 -6.65 10.64 43.13
CA ASP A 501 -6.86 9.29 42.59
C ASP A 501 -7.47 8.32 43.63
N ALA A 502 -8.57 8.71 44.29
CA ALA A 502 -9.35 7.86 45.20
C ALA A 502 -10.00 6.63 44.51
N SER A 503 -9.39 6.07 43.47
CA SER A 503 -9.80 4.88 42.74
C SER A 503 -9.80 3.63 43.62
N TRP A 504 -8.93 3.51 44.63
CA TRP A 504 -8.98 2.40 45.59
C TRP A 504 -10.30 2.40 46.38
N LEU A 505 -10.81 3.58 46.75
CA LEU A 505 -12.07 3.71 47.48
C LEU A 505 -13.26 3.31 46.61
N LYS A 506 -13.27 3.75 45.34
CA LYS A 506 -14.28 3.35 44.36
C LYS A 506 -14.35 1.82 44.18
N ARG A 507 -13.21 1.14 44.29
CA ARG A 507 -13.06 -0.32 44.12
C ARG A 507 -13.48 -1.15 45.33
N SER A 508 -13.45 -0.57 46.53
CA SER A 508 -13.57 -1.31 47.80
C SER A 508 -14.56 -0.71 48.79
N LEU A 509 -15.43 0.21 48.38
CA LEU A 509 -16.36 0.90 49.29
C LEU A 509 -17.25 -0.06 50.09
N GLY A 510 -17.89 -1.02 49.44
CA GLY A 510 -18.71 -2.06 50.08
C GLY A 510 -17.90 -2.94 51.02
N GLU A 511 -16.69 -3.33 50.62
CA GLU A 511 -15.77 -4.13 51.44
C GLU A 511 -15.36 -3.38 52.72
N ILE A 512 -14.97 -2.11 52.59
CA ILE A 512 -14.57 -1.25 53.70
C ILE A 512 -15.72 -1.11 54.70
N VAL A 513 -16.92 -0.80 54.21
CA VAL A 513 -18.12 -0.71 55.05
C VAL A 513 -18.39 -2.05 55.73
N TYR A 514 -18.32 -3.16 55.00
CA TYR A 514 -18.50 -4.49 55.57
C TYR A 514 -17.50 -4.79 56.69
N GLN A 515 -16.22 -4.40 56.54
CA GLN A 515 -15.20 -4.60 57.58
C GLN A 515 -15.52 -3.86 58.87
N TYR A 516 -15.98 -2.61 58.80
CA TYR A 516 -16.37 -1.82 59.99
C TYR A 516 -17.46 -2.52 60.82
N TYR A 517 -18.54 -2.95 60.15
CA TYR A 517 -19.60 -3.69 60.82
C TYR A 517 -19.12 -5.06 61.28
N GLY A 518 -18.37 -5.77 60.44
CA GLY A 518 -17.84 -7.10 60.74
C GLY A 518 -17.02 -7.12 62.04
N ALA A 519 -16.08 -6.18 62.19
CA ALA A 519 -15.25 -6.05 63.38
C ALA A 519 -16.07 -5.74 64.64
N LEU A 520 -17.02 -4.80 64.54
CA LEU A 520 -17.94 -4.50 65.64
C LEU A 520 -18.70 -5.76 66.07
N ILE A 521 -19.32 -6.46 65.13
CA ILE A 521 -20.13 -7.64 65.42
C ILE A 521 -19.28 -8.76 66.03
N GLU A 522 -18.07 -8.98 65.52
CA GLU A 522 -17.14 -9.97 66.09
C GLU A 522 -16.81 -9.67 67.55
N ASN A 523 -16.55 -8.41 67.88
CA ASN A 523 -16.28 -8.00 69.25
C ASN A 523 -17.52 -8.10 70.15
N VAL A 524 -18.70 -7.70 69.67
CA VAL A 524 -19.97 -7.87 70.41
C VAL A 524 -20.26 -9.33 70.69
N VAL A 525 -20.18 -10.20 69.66
CA VAL A 525 -20.39 -11.65 69.80
C VAL A 525 -19.41 -12.24 70.81
N LYS A 526 -18.13 -11.82 70.78
CA LYS A 526 -17.10 -12.31 71.69
C LYS A 526 -17.43 -12.01 73.16
N VAL A 527 -18.03 -10.86 73.46
CA VAL A 527 -18.30 -10.45 74.84
C VAL A 527 -19.71 -10.80 75.32
N ALA A 528 -20.71 -10.84 74.44
CA ALA A 528 -22.12 -11.05 74.81
C ALA A 528 -22.57 -12.51 74.79
N LYS A 529 -21.84 -13.40 74.10
CA LYS A 529 -22.27 -14.80 73.91
C LYS A 529 -22.30 -15.59 75.22
N ASP A 530 -21.35 -15.33 76.13
CA ASP A 530 -21.15 -16.11 77.35
C ASP A 530 -21.34 -15.26 78.63
N ASP A 531 -21.77 -14.01 78.51
CA ASP A 531 -21.97 -13.08 79.64
C ASP A 531 -23.33 -12.36 79.51
N ASP A 532 -24.30 -12.81 80.31
CA ASP A 532 -25.66 -12.27 80.31
C ASP A 532 -25.71 -10.79 80.72
N LEU A 533 -24.81 -10.32 81.60
CA LEU A 533 -24.76 -8.92 82.03
C LEU A 533 -24.29 -8.02 80.90
N VAL A 534 -23.28 -8.43 80.15
CA VAL A 534 -22.81 -7.68 78.97
C VAL A 534 -23.88 -7.66 77.89
N ARG A 535 -24.61 -8.77 77.69
CA ARG A 535 -25.72 -8.82 76.75
C ARG A 535 -26.87 -7.89 77.16
N GLU A 536 -27.25 -7.90 78.44
CA GLU A 536 -28.29 -7.01 78.98
C GLU A 536 -27.88 -5.54 78.88
N GLY A 537 -26.64 -5.20 79.25
CA GLY A 537 -26.10 -3.84 79.09
C GLY A 537 -26.07 -3.38 77.63
N PHE A 538 -25.69 -4.26 76.70
CA PHE A 538 -25.78 -3.98 75.27
C PHE A 538 -27.21 -3.63 74.87
N LEU A 539 -28.20 -4.45 75.25
CA LEU A 539 -29.59 -4.23 74.90
C LEU A 539 -30.18 -2.95 75.55
N GLU A 540 -29.75 -2.61 76.76
CA GLU A 540 -30.20 -1.40 77.47
C GLU A 540 -29.78 -0.14 76.73
N VAL A 541 -28.53 -0.06 76.28
CA VAL A 541 -27.99 1.14 75.61
C VAL A 541 -28.26 1.17 74.11
N THR A 542 -28.93 0.16 73.56
CA THR A 542 -29.20 0.06 72.11
C THR A 542 -30.68 -0.12 71.75
N GLY A 543 -31.55 0.54 72.53
CA GLY A 543 -33.00 0.51 72.35
C GLY A 543 -33.53 0.89 70.97
N GLU A 544 -32.85 1.73 70.19
CA GLU A 544 -33.25 2.04 68.79
C GLU A 544 -32.95 0.89 67.82
N LYS A 545 -32.10 -0.07 68.21
CA LYS A 545 -31.69 -1.22 67.41
C LYS A 545 -31.06 -0.83 66.07
N LYS A 546 -30.31 0.28 66.07
CA LYS A 546 -29.60 0.82 64.91
C LYS A 546 -28.12 0.92 65.14
N ILE A 547 -27.36 0.60 64.09
CA ILE A 547 -25.91 0.77 64.04
C ILE A 547 -25.59 1.61 62.81
N HIS A 548 -25.14 2.84 63.04
CA HIS A 548 -24.80 3.81 62.00
C HIS A 548 -23.30 3.78 61.68
N LEU A 549 -22.95 3.96 60.42
CA LEU A 549 -21.58 4.29 59.99
C LEU A 549 -21.59 5.69 59.39
N VAL A 550 -20.91 6.63 60.05
CA VAL A 550 -20.93 8.06 59.68
C VAL A 550 -19.55 8.68 59.78
N TYR A 551 -19.35 9.77 59.04
CA TYR A 551 -18.20 10.64 59.29
C TYR A 551 -18.44 11.53 60.52
N ASP A 552 -17.40 11.72 61.33
CA ASP A 552 -17.40 12.66 62.44
C ASP A 552 -16.06 13.41 62.48
N SER A 553 -16.10 14.74 62.39
CA SER A 553 -14.91 15.59 62.46
C SER A 553 -14.25 15.60 63.84
N ASP A 554 -15.02 15.29 64.89
CA ASP A 554 -14.58 15.30 66.27
C ASP A 554 -14.05 13.93 66.71
N CYS A 555 -14.02 12.94 65.80
CA CYS A 555 -13.41 11.64 66.01
C CYS A 555 -11.89 11.80 66.26
N GLU A 556 -11.45 11.45 67.47
CA GLU A 556 -10.07 11.63 67.91
C GLU A 556 -9.16 10.63 67.19
N ASN A 557 -9.61 9.37 67.08
CA ASN A 557 -8.92 8.28 66.39
C ASN A 557 -9.34 8.16 64.92
N ASN A 558 -8.83 7.15 64.20
CA ASN A 558 -9.25 6.87 62.82
C ASN A 558 -10.71 6.43 62.75
N CYS A 559 -11.15 5.68 63.77
CA CYS A 559 -12.53 5.35 64.02
C CYS A 559 -12.76 5.21 65.52
N ASP A 560 -13.94 5.66 65.97
CA ASP A 560 -14.41 5.55 67.35
C ASP A 560 -15.82 4.95 67.35
N LEU A 561 -16.23 4.43 68.50
CA LEU A 561 -17.57 3.89 68.71
C LEU A 561 -18.26 4.71 69.82
N GLN A 562 -19.51 5.09 69.59
CA GLN A 562 -20.29 5.83 70.58
C GLN A 562 -21.74 5.37 70.58
N VAL A 563 -22.36 5.33 71.75
CA VAL A 563 -23.82 5.23 71.88
C VAL A 563 -24.41 6.64 71.97
N VAL A 564 -25.35 6.95 71.08
CA VAL A 564 -26.07 8.24 71.08
C VAL A 564 -27.55 7.94 70.86
N ASN A 565 -28.41 8.41 71.78
CA ASN A 565 -29.85 8.20 71.72
C ASN A 565 -30.23 6.73 71.49
N ASP A 566 -29.68 5.83 72.30
CA ASP A 566 -29.94 4.39 72.24
C ASP A 566 -29.60 3.72 70.89
N ALA A 567 -28.72 4.32 70.08
CA ALA A 567 -28.17 3.76 68.85
C ALA A 567 -26.64 3.79 68.86
N ILE A 568 -26.02 2.81 68.19
CA ILE A 568 -24.55 2.76 68.05
C ILE A 568 -24.14 3.55 66.82
N TYR A 569 -23.12 4.38 66.96
CA TYR A 569 -22.47 5.10 65.88
C TYR A 569 -21.01 4.64 65.77
N ILE A 570 -20.67 4.00 64.65
CA ILE A 570 -19.30 3.84 64.17
C ILE A 570 -18.94 5.17 63.51
N LYS A 571 -18.13 5.96 64.22
CA LYS A 571 -17.68 7.28 63.79
C LYS A 571 -16.34 7.13 63.10
N VAL A 572 -16.23 7.66 61.89
CA VAL A 572 -15.00 7.62 61.10
C VAL A 572 -14.49 9.04 60.91
N LYS A 573 -13.20 9.26 61.13
CA LYS A 573 -12.59 10.57 60.88
C LYS A 573 -12.51 10.84 59.37
N PRO A 574 -12.87 12.04 58.88
CA PRO A 574 -12.69 12.41 57.48
C PRO A 574 -11.24 12.19 57.01
N GLY A 575 -11.05 11.41 55.95
CA GLY A 575 -9.73 10.99 55.44
C GLY A 575 -9.17 9.69 56.04
N SER A 576 -9.86 9.08 57.00
CA SER A 576 -9.47 7.81 57.64
C SER A 576 -10.39 6.63 57.29
N LEU A 577 -11.30 6.79 56.33
CA LEU A 577 -12.18 5.69 55.90
C LEU A 577 -11.36 4.48 55.43
N GLY A 578 -11.65 3.32 56.01
CA GLY A 578 -10.93 2.07 55.76
C GLY A 578 -9.66 1.88 56.58
N ARG A 579 -9.22 2.90 57.35
CA ARG A 579 -8.14 2.75 58.33
C ARG A 579 -8.72 2.19 59.62
N ASP A 580 -8.02 1.22 60.20
CA ASP A 580 -8.36 0.59 61.48
C ASP A 580 -9.80 0.03 61.55
N SER A 581 -10.41 -0.26 60.40
CA SER A 581 -11.77 -0.82 60.30
C SER A 581 -11.94 -2.13 61.08
N TYR A 582 -10.85 -2.89 61.24
CA TYR A 582 -10.78 -4.16 61.96
C TYR A 582 -10.67 -4.01 63.49
N TYR A 583 -10.45 -2.79 64.01
CA TYR A 583 -10.39 -2.51 65.45
C TYR A 583 -11.71 -1.99 66.05
N VAL A 584 -12.75 -1.81 65.24
CA VAL A 584 -14.02 -1.28 65.75
C VAL A 584 -14.65 -2.21 66.79
N GLY A 585 -15.06 -1.62 67.92
CA GLY A 585 -15.70 -2.32 69.02
C GLY A 585 -14.74 -3.09 69.94
N HIS A 586 -13.42 -2.97 69.79
CA HIS A 586 -12.47 -3.65 70.69
C HIS A 586 -12.64 -3.23 72.16
N ASN A 587 -13.15 -2.02 72.40
CA ASN A 587 -13.46 -1.43 73.71
C ASN A 587 -14.98 -1.39 73.97
N ILE A 588 -15.79 -2.24 73.31
CA ILE A 588 -17.26 -2.20 73.43
C ILE A 588 -17.73 -2.25 74.89
N VAL A 589 -17.07 -3.05 75.75
CA VAL A 589 -17.45 -3.18 77.17
C VAL A 589 -17.27 -1.87 77.95
N ASP A 590 -16.35 -1.00 77.56
CA ASP A 590 -16.16 0.30 78.20
C ASP A 590 -17.21 1.33 77.75
N ILE A 591 -17.94 1.02 76.68
CA ILE A 591 -18.94 1.89 76.04
C ILE A 591 -20.37 1.50 76.45
N LEU A 592 -20.59 0.22 76.78
CA LEU A 592 -21.82 -0.30 77.37
C LEU A 592 -21.92 0.11 78.85
#